data_AF-A0A974VTP5-F1
#
_entry.id   AF-A0A974VTP5-F1
#
_cell.length_a   1.000
_cell.length_b   1.000
_cell.length_c   1.000
_cell.angle_alpha   90.00
_cell.angle_beta   90.00
_cell.angle_gamma   90.00
#
_symmetry.space_group_name_H-M   'P 1'
#
loop_
_entity.id
_entity.type
_entity.pdbx_description
1 polymer ?
#
loop_
_entity_poly.entity_id
_entity_poly.type
_entity_poly.pdbx_seq_one_letter_code
_entity_poly.pdbx_strand_id
1 'polypeptide(L)'
;MSVGHRHNTGAKPPAVVESPSRIAVLMYHRVDDAKSDGESRYAVEPERFAAHMHALAQAGYRAIRIDDLTGWLEGRLPGLPEKSFVLTFDDGFLGVHDHAWPILRELNWPFTVFLVSDLIGKTDEWTRKENPGRMGHPLMSVDHIGAMQANGVSFHSHTRHHASLTSLDDETLADELAGSRKILGEVLGIPAHFLAYPYGHVDERVEKAVRAAGYQAAFSTQPGFNRADVNPFRIRRLDVYGTDTAAALVRKIKLGSNEGGLSPILRYYWNRALAKLGRKAA
;
A
#
# COMPACT_ATOMS: atom_id res chain seq x y z
N MET A 1 -59.90 3.44 -30.16
CA MET A 1 -59.23 4.08 -29.00
C MET A 1 -58.43 2.99 -28.30
N SER A 2 -57.10 3.05 -28.39
CA SER A 2 -56.19 1.95 -28.07
C SER A 2 -55.79 1.95 -26.60
N VAL A 3 -55.81 0.78 -25.97
CA VAL A 3 -55.46 0.53 -24.57
C VAL A 3 -53.95 0.37 -24.45
N GLY A 4 -53.28 1.31 -23.78
CA GLY A 4 -51.84 1.27 -23.54
C GLY A 4 -51.47 0.33 -22.39
N HIS A 5 -50.83 -0.79 -22.72
CA HIS A 5 -50.12 -1.65 -21.78
C HIS A 5 -48.92 -0.92 -21.17
N ARG A 6 -48.88 -0.76 -19.84
CA ARG A 6 -47.67 -0.32 -19.12
C ARG A 6 -46.80 -1.54 -18.84
N HIS A 7 -45.62 -1.59 -19.46
CA HIS A 7 -44.60 -2.56 -19.10
C HIS A 7 -44.01 -2.21 -17.73
N ASN A 8 -44.30 -3.08 -16.76
CA ASN A 8 -43.61 -3.13 -15.48
C ASN A 8 -42.25 -3.82 -15.69
N THR A 9 -41.21 -3.04 -15.99
CA THR A 9 -39.84 -3.53 -15.96
C THR A 9 -39.42 -3.65 -14.49
N GLY A 10 -39.66 -4.82 -13.90
CA GLY A 10 -39.14 -5.18 -12.58
C GLY A 10 -37.61 -5.23 -12.64
N ALA A 11 -36.97 -4.07 -12.48
CA ALA A 11 -35.55 -3.98 -12.26
C ALA A 11 -35.27 -4.70 -10.94
N LYS A 12 -34.57 -5.83 -11.04
CA LYS A 12 -34.03 -6.54 -9.89
C LYS A 12 -33.23 -5.52 -9.05
N PRO A 13 -33.45 -5.42 -7.73
CA PRO A 13 -32.62 -4.54 -6.91
C PRO A 13 -31.14 -4.89 -7.16
N PRO A 14 -30.24 -3.89 -7.18
CA PRO A 14 -28.82 -4.15 -7.40
C PRO A 14 -28.39 -5.24 -6.42
N ALA A 15 -27.68 -6.25 -6.92
CA ALA A 15 -27.18 -7.34 -6.10
C ALA A 15 -26.44 -6.71 -4.91
N VAL A 16 -26.82 -7.09 -3.69
CA VAL A 16 -26.07 -6.74 -2.50
C VAL A 16 -24.65 -7.26 -2.73
N VAL A 17 -23.72 -6.35 -2.98
CA VAL A 17 -22.31 -6.69 -3.15
C VAL A 17 -21.84 -7.17 -1.80
N GLU A 18 -21.67 -8.49 -1.63
CA GLU A 18 -21.05 -9.03 -0.43
C GLU A 18 -19.67 -8.38 -0.28
N SER A 19 -19.52 -7.62 0.80
CA SER A 19 -18.29 -6.88 1.07
C SER A 19 -17.24 -7.88 1.54
N PRO A 20 -16.02 -7.89 0.99
CA PRO A 20 -14.96 -8.72 1.54
C PRO A 20 -14.77 -8.29 3.00
N SER A 21 -14.85 -9.25 3.92
CA SER A 21 -14.67 -9.00 5.36
C SER A 21 -13.26 -8.51 5.73
N ARG A 22 -12.36 -8.40 4.75
CA ARG A 22 -10.95 -8.07 4.90
C ARG A 22 -10.30 -7.70 3.56
N ILE A 23 -9.27 -6.86 3.59
CA ILE A 23 -8.50 -6.44 2.41
C ILE A 23 -7.00 -6.39 2.72
N ALA A 24 -6.17 -6.70 1.71
CA ALA A 24 -4.72 -6.56 1.79
C ALA A 24 -4.26 -5.23 1.18
N VAL A 25 -3.22 -4.65 1.75
CA VAL A 25 -2.47 -3.52 1.20
C VAL A 25 -1.07 -4.03 0.90
N LEU A 26 -0.63 -3.99 -0.35
CA LEU A 26 0.72 -4.40 -0.75
C LEU A 26 1.66 -3.20 -0.67
N MET A 27 2.85 -3.42 -0.14
CA MET A 27 3.91 -2.43 0.01
C MET A 27 5.12 -2.87 -0.81
N TYR A 28 5.41 -2.10 -1.85
CA TYR A 28 6.64 -2.15 -2.63
C TYR A 28 7.52 -0.94 -2.27
N HIS A 29 8.79 -0.99 -2.66
CA HIS A 29 9.69 0.17 -2.55
C HIS A 29 10.29 0.47 -3.93
N ARG A 30 11.34 -0.26 -4.32
CA ARG A 30 11.99 -0.11 -5.63
C ARG A 30 11.47 -1.11 -6.64
N VAL A 31 11.30 -0.64 -7.88
CA VAL A 31 11.14 -1.48 -9.07
C VAL A 31 12.30 -1.19 -9.99
N ASP A 32 13.42 -1.87 -9.74
CA ASP A 32 14.72 -1.67 -10.40
C ASP A 32 15.60 -2.90 -10.14
N ASP A 33 16.66 -3.06 -10.93
CA ASP A 33 17.70 -4.05 -10.64
C ASP A 33 18.33 -3.80 -9.26
N ALA A 34 18.43 -4.85 -8.45
CA ALA A 34 19.24 -4.82 -7.24
C ALA A 34 20.72 -4.66 -7.62
N LYS A 35 21.42 -3.69 -7.03
CA LYS A 35 22.86 -3.48 -7.31
C LYS A 35 23.77 -4.20 -6.30
N SER A 36 23.19 -4.80 -5.25
CA SER A 36 23.87 -5.70 -4.31
C SER A 36 22.88 -6.60 -3.58
N ASP A 37 23.38 -7.67 -2.94
CA ASP A 37 22.57 -8.57 -2.12
C ASP A 37 21.84 -7.83 -0.99
N GLY A 38 22.44 -6.78 -0.42
CA GLY A 38 21.83 -5.96 0.62
C GLY A 38 20.60 -5.18 0.16
N GLU A 39 20.47 -4.92 -1.15
CA GLU A 39 19.31 -4.22 -1.74
C GLU A 39 18.21 -5.17 -2.18
N SER A 40 18.56 -6.44 -2.44
CA SER A 40 17.66 -7.45 -3.02
C SER A 40 16.37 -7.67 -2.24
N ARG A 41 16.34 -7.30 -0.95
CA ARG A 41 15.13 -7.40 -0.14
C ARG A 41 14.04 -6.43 -0.59
N TYR A 42 14.39 -5.20 -0.95
CA TYR A 42 13.41 -4.13 -1.23
C TYR A 42 13.44 -3.62 -2.69
N ALA A 43 14.27 -4.23 -3.54
CA ALA A 43 14.32 -4.00 -4.97
C ALA A 43 13.71 -5.18 -5.74
N VAL A 44 12.58 -4.94 -6.40
CA VAL A 44 11.93 -5.92 -7.28
C VAL A 44 12.34 -5.62 -8.72
N GLU A 45 12.92 -6.59 -9.42
CA GLU A 45 13.28 -6.43 -10.84
C GLU A 45 12.03 -6.12 -11.70
N PRO A 46 12.15 -5.28 -12.75
CA PRO A 46 11.01 -4.91 -13.61
C PRO A 46 10.20 -6.10 -14.14
N GLU A 47 10.86 -7.14 -14.65
CA GLU A 47 10.22 -8.34 -15.19
C GLU A 47 9.47 -9.12 -14.11
N ARG A 48 10.03 -9.12 -12.89
CA ARG A 48 9.41 -9.76 -11.73
C ARG A 48 8.18 -9.00 -11.27
N PHE A 49 8.23 -7.66 -11.27
CA PHE A 49 7.08 -6.82 -10.98
C PHE A 49 5.96 -7.04 -12.02
N ALA A 50 6.29 -7.13 -13.32
CA ALA A 50 5.33 -7.49 -14.35
C ALA A 50 4.67 -8.85 -14.08
N ALA A 51 5.49 -9.87 -13.79
CA ALA A 51 5.00 -11.21 -13.47
C ALA A 51 4.10 -11.24 -12.22
N HIS A 52 4.42 -10.43 -11.20
CA HIS A 52 3.59 -10.24 -10.00
C HIS A 52 2.20 -9.71 -10.37
N MET A 53 2.14 -8.61 -11.13
CA MET A 53 0.87 -7.97 -11.48
C MET A 53 0.01 -8.87 -12.37
N HIS A 54 0.60 -9.52 -13.38
CA HIS A 54 -0.13 -10.47 -14.23
C HIS A 54 -0.63 -11.69 -13.46
N ALA A 55 0.13 -12.23 -12.52
CA ALA A 55 -0.32 -13.37 -11.71
C ALA A 55 -1.49 -13.00 -10.78
N LEU A 56 -1.48 -11.79 -10.21
CA LEU A 56 -2.61 -11.27 -9.44
C LEU A 56 -3.85 -11.11 -10.33
N ALA A 57 -3.70 -10.53 -11.53
CA ALA A 57 -4.78 -10.37 -12.49
C ALA A 57 -5.37 -11.73 -12.91
N GLN A 58 -4.52 -12.70 -13.25
CA GLN A 58 -4.92 -14.08 -13.58
C GLN A 58 -5.63 -14.78 -12.43
N ALA A 59 -5.26 -14.50 -11.17
CA ALA A 59 -5.94 -15.01 -9.98
C ALA A 59 -7.28 -14.29 -9.69
N GLY A 60 -7.63 -13.27 -10.50
CA GLY A 60 -8.85 -12.48 -10.40
C GLY A 60 -8.78 -11.34 -9.38
N TYR A 61 -7.58 -10.93 -8.96
CA TYR A 61 -7.41 -9.76 -8.12
C TYR A 61 -7.41 -8.47 -8.94
N ARG A 62 -7.86 -7.37 -8.31
CA ARG A 62 -7.80 -6.03 -8.90
C ARG A 62 -7.44 -4.97 -7.86
N ALA A 63 -6.57 -4.04 -8.23
CA ALA A 63 -6.25 -2.92 -7.35
C ALA A 63 -7.44 -1.95 -7.23
N ILE A 64 -7.65 -1.39 -6.04
CA ILE A 64 -8.60 -0.30 -5.77
C ILE A 64 -7.86 0.95 -5.30
N ARG A 65 -8.53 2.10 -5.31
CA ARG A 65 -7.92 3.34 -4.82
C ARG A 65 -7.74 3.28 -3.32
N ILE A 66 -6.69 3.93 -2.83
CA ILE A 66 -6.48 4.11 -1.38
C ILE A 66 -7.64 4.92 -0.74
N ASP A 67 -8.27 5.82 -1.50
CA ASP A 67 -9.48 6.54 -1.12
C ASP A 67 -10.69 5.62 -0.88
N ASP A 68 -10.79 4.52 -1.64
CA ASP A 68 -11.87 3.54 -1.48
C ASP A 68 -11.67 2.74 -0.19
N LEU A 69 -10.43 2.34 0.10
CA LEU A 69 -10.08 1.69 1.37
C LEU A 69 -10.47 2.57 2.56
N THR A 70 -10.05 3.84 2.56
CA THR A 70 -10.32 4.75 3.68
C THR A 70 -11.81 5.11 3.76
N GLY A 71 -12.48 5.29 2.62
CA GLY A 71 -13.94 5.45 2.56
C GLY A 71 -14.70 4.27 3.14
N TRP A 72 -14.24 3.04 2.93
CA TRP A 72 -14.82 1.86 3.58
C TRP A 72 -14.56 1.82 5.08
N LEU A 73 -13.34 2.11 5.53
CA LEU A 73 -13.00 2.17 6.96
C LEU A 73 -13.82 3.23 7.71
N GLU A 74 -14.15 4.34 7.06
CA GLU A 74 -14.98 5.40 7.60
C GLU A 74 -16.50 5.14 7.47
N GLY A 75 -16.89 3.99 6.90
CA GLY A 75 -18.29 3.65 6.67
C GLY A 75 -18.99 4.47 5.57
N ARG A 76 -18.23 5.26 4.79
CA ARG A 76 -18.75 6.00 3.63
C ARG A 76 -19.03 5.09 2.44
N LEU A 77 -18.27 3.98 2.32
CA LEU A 77 -18.54 2.93 1.34
C LEU A 77 -19.14 1.70 2.05
N PRO A 78 -20.24 1.12 1.52
CA PRO A 78 -20.89 -0.02 2.14
C PRO A 78 -20.04 -1.30 2.06
N GLY A 79 -19.06 -1.33 1.15
CA GLY A 79 -18.24 -2.49 0.85
C GLY A 79 -17.15 -2.19 -0.16
N LEU A 80 -16.27 -3.18 -0.35
CA LEU A 80 -15.25 -3.18 -1.38
C LEU A 80 -15.53 -4.30 -2.39
N PRO A 81 -14.97 -4.26 -3.62
CA PRO A 81 -15.07 -5.39 -4.53
C PRO A 81 -14.40 -6.65 -3.97
N GLU A 82 -14.94 -7.83 -4.26
CA GLU A 82 -14.23 -9.08 -3.96
C GLU A 82 -12.87 -9.13 -4.65
N LYS A 83 -11.91 -9.82 -4.03
CA LYS A 83 -10.52 -9.93 -4.51
C LYS A 83 -9.89 -8.56 -4.83
N SER A 84 -10.31 -7.50 -4.13
CA SER A 84 -9.63 -6.21 -4.19
C SER A 84 -8.38 -6.20 -3.30
N PHE A 85 -7.45 -5.30 -3.64
CA PHE A 85 -6.31 -4.95 -2.82
C PHE A 85 -5.89 -3.51 -3.08
N VAL A 86 -5.11 -2.91 -2.18
CA VAL A 86 -4.49 -1.61 -2.42
C VAL A 86 -3.02 -1.83 -2.75
N LEU A 87 -2.51 -1.14 -3.77
CA LEU A 87 -1.11 -1.18 -4.18
C LEU A 87 -0.41 0.11 -3.76
N THR A 88 0.63 0.00 -2.94
CA THR A 88 1.41 1.14 -2.44
C THR A 88 2.90 0.96 -2.73
N PHE A 89 3.57 2.06 -3.02
CA PHE A 89 5.02 2.17 -3.13
C PHE A 89 5.52 3.21 -2.13
N ASP A 90 6.55 2.88 -1.38
CA ASP A 90 7.19 3.82 -0.46
C ASP A 90 8.36 4.55 -1.14
N ASP A 91 8.88 5.56 -0.46
CA ASP A 91 10.12 6.31 -0.77
C ASP A 91 10.12 7.23 -2.00
N GLY A 92 9.29 6.96 -3.00
CA GLY A 92 9.22 7.80 -4.21
C GLY A 92 10.32 7.54 -5.23
N PHE A 93 10.83 6.31 -5.31
CA PHE A 93 11.87 5.92 -6.27
C PHE A 93 11.45 6.11 -7.73
N LEU A 94 12.41 6.53 -8.56
CA LEU A 94 12.18 6.78 -9.99
C LEU A 94 11.79 5.51 -10.77
N GLY A 95 12.30 4.33 -10.40
CA GLY A 95 11.92 3.07 -11.04
C GLY A 95 10.41 2.76 -10.98
N VAL A 96 9.67 3.36 -10.04
CA VAL A 96 8.20 3.26 -10.03
C VAL A 96 7.59 3.97 -11.25
N HIS A 97 8.11 5.13 -11.62
CA HIS A 97 7.72 5.83 -12.86
C HIS A 97 8.19 5.07 -14.10
N ASP A 98 9.45 4.63 -14.14
CA ASP A 98 10.07 4.07 -15.35
C ASP A 98 9.60 2.64 -15.66
N HIS A 99 9.34 1.84 -14.63
CA HIS A 99 9.10 0.40 -14.77
C HIS A 99 7.73 -0.04 -14.27
N ALA A 100 7.27 0.44 -13.12
CA ALA A 100 5.99 -0.02 -12.56
C ALA A 100 4.78 0.64 -13.25
N TRP A 101 4.85 1.95 -13.50
CA TRP A 101 3.74 2.74 -14.02
C TRP A 101 3.25 2.28 -15.40
N PRO A 102 4.12 1.95 -16.39
CA PRO A 102 3.67 1.42 -17.68
C PRO A 102 2.79 0.16 -17.54
N ILE A 103 3.21 -0.80 -16.71
CA ILE A 103 2.48 -2.05 -16.47
C ILE A 103 1.13 -1.78 -15.80
N LEU A 104 1.10 -0.90 -14.79
CA LEU A 104 -0.13 -0.57 -14.08
C LEU A 104 -1.12 0.21 -14.96
N ARG A 105 -0.62 1.00 -15.91
CA ARG A 105 -1.46 1.65 -16.94
C ARG A 105 -2.09 0.63 -17.88
N GLU A 106 -1.33 -0.36 -18.35
CA GLU A 106 -1.87 -1.43 -19.20
C GLU A 106 -3.00 -2.20 -18.49
N LEU A 107 -2.86 -2.43 -17.19
CA LEU A 107 -3.88 -3.09 -16.37
C LEU A 107 -5.03 -2.17 -15.94
N ASN A 108 -4.90 -0.85 -16.16
CA ASN A 108 -5.80 0.18 -15.61
C ASN A 108 -6.00 0.02 -14.09
N TRP A 109 -4.88 -0.17 -13.37
CA TRP A 109 -4.85 -0.38 -11.94
C TRP A 109 -4.41 0.89 -11.21
N PRO A 110 -5.22 1.40 -10.27
CA PRO A 110 -4.78 2.51 -9.43
C PRO A 110 -3.69 2.04 -8.47
N PHE A 111 -2.81 2.96 -8.09
CA PHE A 111 -1.81 2.75 -7.05
C PHE A 111 -1.44 4.08 -6.40
N THR A 112 -0.74 3.96 -5.28
CA THR A 112 -0.32 5.09 -4.47
C THR A 112 1.18 5.08 -4.26
N VAL A 113 1.81 6.25 -4.28
CA VAL A 113 3.21 6.43 -3.87
C VAL A 113 3.30 7.35 -2.66
N PHE A 114 4.00 6.93 -1.62
CA PHE A 114 4.34 7.75 -0.46
C PHE A 114 5.71 8.40 -0.69
N LEU A 115 5.77 9.72 -0.67
CA LEU A 115 6.93 10.53 -1.05
C LEU A 115 7.64 11.10 0.19
N VAL A 116 8.98 11.06 0.18
CA VAL A 116 9.81 11.81 1.13
C VAL A 116 9.97 13.24 0.61
N SER A 117 9.27 14.19 1.23
CA SER A 117 9.01 15.49 0.59
C SER A 117 10.26 16.31 0.27
N ASP A 118 11.26 16.34 1.16
CA ASP A 118 12.48 17.15 0.96
C ASP A 118 13.49 16.49 0.02
N LEU A 119 13.19 15.26 -0.44
CA LEU A 119 14.04 14.48 -1.33
C LEU A 119 13.45 14.29 -2.73
N ILE A 120 12.31 14.92 -3.03
CA ILE A 120 11.76 14.98 -4.39
C ILE A 120 12.82 15.53 -5.35
N GLY A 121 13.08 14.79 -6.43
CA GLY A 121 14.09 15.11 -7.44
C GLY A 121 15.55 14.91 -7.00
N LYS A 122 15.78 14.27 -5.85
CA LYS A 122 17.13 13.97 -5.31
C LYS A 122 17.38 12.46 -5.32
N THR A 123 18.10 11.97 -4.31
CA THR A 123 18.40 10.54 -4.10
C THR A 123 17.98 10.12 -2.70
N ASP A 124 17.97 8.81 -2.44
CA ASP A 124 17.66 8.19 -1.15
C ASP A 124 18.74 8.39 -0.06
N GLU A 125 19.07 9.66 0.21
CA GLU A 125 20.17 10.08 1.09
C GLU A 125 20.09 9.52 2.52
N TRP A 126 18.88 9.17 3.01
CA TRP A 126 18.72 8.56 4.34
C TRP A 126 19.44 7.22 4.45
N THR A 127 19.52 6.46 3.36
CA THR A 127 20.17 5.15 3.36
C THR A 127 21.69 5.24 3.54
N ARG A 128 22.29 6.37 3.17
CA ARG A 128 23.73 6.62 3.31
C ARG A 128 24.12 6.96 4.75
N LYS A 129 23.20 7.45 5.58
CA LYS A 129 23.48 7.66 7.01
C LYS A 129 23.80 6.35 7.72
N GLU A 130 23.06 5.29 7.37
CA GLU A 130 23.24 3.94 7.94
C GLU A 130 24.34 3.16 7.22
N ASN A 131 24.56 3.43 5.92
CA ASN A 131 25.58 2.77 5.12
C ASN A 131 26.26 3.77 4.16
N PRO A 132 27.32 4.48 4.61
CA PRO A 132 27.97 5.54 3.82
C PRO A 132 28.55 5.09 2.47
N GLY A 133 28.78 3.79 2.28
CA GLY A 133 29.25 3.21 1.02
C GLY A 133 28.14 2.82 0.03
N ARG A 134 26.86 2.99 0.40
CA ARG A 134 25.73 2.60 -0.44
C ARG A 134 25.52 3.60 -1.58
N MET A 135 25.37 3.06 -2.79
CA MET A 135 24.96 3.86 -3.95
C MET A 135 23.57 4.43 -3.72
N GLY A 136 23.40 5.72 -4.05
CA GLY A 136 22.10 6.36 -3.93
C GLY A 136 21.27 6.11 -5.19
N HIS A 137 19.97 5.93 -5.03
CA HIS A 137 19.02 5.70 -6.10
C HIS A 137 18.17 6.96 -6.32
N PRO A 138 17.88 7.32 -7.58
CA PRO A 138 17.12 8.52 -7.90
C PRO A 138 15.68 8.43 -7.41
N LEU A 139 15.17 9.55 -6.92
CA LEU A 139 13.77 9.74 -6.55
C LEU A 139 13.06 10.59 -7.61
N MET A 140 11.74 10.42 -7.71
CA MET A 140 10.91 11.16 -8.67
C MET A 140 11.02 12.68 -8.46
N SER A 141 11.10 13.41 -9.57
CA SER A 141 11.01 14.87 -9.60
C SER A 141 9.54 15.32 -9.58
N VAL A 142 9.33 16.63 -9.43
CA VAL A 142 8.00 17.25 -9.54
C VAL A 142 7.36 16.95 -10.90
N ASP A 143 8.13 16.94 -11.98
CA ASP A 143 7.62 16.68 -13.32
C ASP A 143 7.10 15.23 -13.46
N HIS A 144 7.84 14.24 -12.93
CA HIS A 144 7.39 12.84 -12.91
C HIS A 144 6.09 12.70 -12.10
N ILE A 145 6.05 13.31 -10.91
CA ILE A 145 4.87 13.29 -10.02
C ILE A 145 3.66 13.92 -10.72
N GLY A 146 3.83 15.10 -11.33
CA GLY A 146 2.76 15.80 -12.04
C GLY A 146 2.20 14.99 -13.21
N ALA A 147 3.08 14.38 -14.03
CA ALA A 147 2.67 13.54 -15.15
C ALA A 147 1.88 12.30 -14.70
N MET A 148 2.34 11.64 -13.64
CA MET A 148 1.67 10.47 -13.07
C MET A 148 0.33 10.83 -12.41
N GLN A 149 0.28 11.96 -11.67
CA GLN A 149 -0.93 12.44 -11.01
C GLN A 149 -2.03 12.78 -12.03
N ALA A 150 -1.66 13.42 -13.14
CA ALA A 150 -2.58 13.70 -14.25
C ALA A 150 -3.19 12.43 -14.88
N ASN A 151 -2.58 11.25 -14.63
CA ASN A 151 -3.05 9.94 -15.07
C ASN A 151 -3.63 9.09 -13.92
N GLY A 152 -4.02 9.72 -12.81
CA GLY A 152 -4.79 9.08 -11.74
C GLY A 152 -3.97 8.37 -10.67
N VAL A 153 -2.63 8.46 -10.70
CA VAL A 153 -1.77 8.00 -9.61
C VAL A 153 -1.97 8.88 -8.37
N SER A 154 -2.06 8.25 -7.21
CA SER A 154 -2.22 8.93 -5.92
C SER A 154 -0.86 9.12 -5.24
N PHE A 155 -0.61 10.30 -4.68
CA PHE A 155 0.63 10.64 -3.99
C PHE A 155 0.36 11.15 -2.59
N HIS A 156 1.13 10.67 -1.62
CA HIS A 156 0.94 10.95 -0.20
C HIS A 156 2.28 11.02 0.54
N SER A 157 2.24 11.17 1.86
CA SER A 157 3.45 11.50 2.63
C SER A 157 4.19 10.26 3.13
N HIS A 158 5.52 10.30 3.03
CA HIS A 158 6.44 9.43 3.73
C HIS A 158 7.39 10.23 4.64
N THR A 159 6.83 11.23 5.32
CA THR A 159 7.55 12.23 6.15
C THR A 159 8.43 13.17 5.32
N ARG A 160 9.17 14.04 6.00
CA ARG A 160 9.95 15.09 5.37
C ARG A 160 11.32 14.58 4.95
N HIS A 161 11.98 13.83 5.83
CA HIS A 161 13.34 13.33 5.63
C HIS A 161 13.48 11.81 5.82
N HIS A 162 12.39 11.06 5.91
CA HIS A 162 12.39 9.60 6.16
C HIS A 162 12.95 9.24 7.56
N ALA A 163 12.75 10.11 8.55
CA ALA A 163 13.23 9.85 9.91
C ALA A 163 12.37 8.80 10.63
N SER A 164 12.98 8.00 11.50
CA SER A 164 12.24 7.13 12.43
C SER A 164 11.50 7.98 13.46
N LEU A 165 10.19 8.17 13.27
CA LEU A 165 9.41 9.15 14.04
C LEU A 165 9.44 8.92 15.56
N THR A 166 9.54 7.68 16.01
CA THR A 166 9.60 7.33 17.44
C THR A 166 10.89 7.82 18.13
N SER A 167 11.97 8.06 17.37
CA SER A 167 13.25 8.53 17.92
C SER A 167 13.41 10.04 17.97
N LEU A 168 12.41 10.80 17.49
CA LEU A 168 12.45 12.25 17.42
C LEU A 168 11.87 12.90 18.67
N ASP A 169 12.36 14.08 19.05
CA ASP A 169 11.66 14.97 19.97
C ASP A 169 10.35 15.51 19.36
N ASP A 170 9.52 16.16 20.18
CA ASP A 170 8.18 16.59 19.77
C ASP A 170 8.21 17.71 18.71
N GLU A 171 9.20 18.60 18.76
CA GLU A 171 9.33 19.69 17.79
C GLU A 171 9.72 19.15 16.41
N THR A 172 10.76 18.31 16.37
CA THR A 172 11.22 17.67 15.13
C THR A 172 10.16 16.73 14.56
N LEU A 173 9.45 15.98 15.42
CA LEU A 173 8.32 15.14 15.00
C LEU A 173 7.20 15.98 14.35
N ALA A 174 6.86 17.12 14.94
CA ALA A 174 5.85 18.00 14.39
C ALA A 174 6.29 18.59 13.03
N ASP A 175 7.56 18.98 12.88
CA ASP A 175 8.11 19.47 11.61
C ASP A 175 8.14 18.38 10.53
N GLU A 176 8.56 17.15 10.85
CA GLU A 176 8.56 16.02 9.91
C GLU A 176 7.17 15.76 9.31
N LEU A 177 6.12 15.92 10.13
CA LEU A 177 4.75 15.65 9.74
C LEU A 177 4.09 16.86 9.04
N ALA A 178 4.07 18.02 9.71
CA ALA A 178 3.41 19.21 9.19
C ALA A 178 4.18 19.83 8.01
N GLY A 179 5.52 19.82 8.08
CA GLY A 179 6.39 20.27 6.99
C GLY A 179 6.22 19.42 5.74
N SER A 180 6.23 18.09 5.88
CA SER A 180 5.98 17.18 4.75
C SER A 180 4.62 17.41 4.11
N ARG A 181 3.56 17.51 4.93
CA ARG A 181 2.21 17.74 4.43
C ARG A 181 2.06 19.09 3.72
N LYS A 182 2.75 20.13 4.21
CA LYS A 182 2.78 21.46 3.56
C LYS A 182 3.46 21.39 2.19
N ILE A 183 4.68 20.85 2.13
CA ILE A 183 5.47 20.76 0.89
C ILE A 183 4.72 19.92 -0.16
N LEU A 184 4.16 18.78 0.26
CA LEU A 184 3.36 17.95 -0.64
C LEU A 184 2.06 18.65 -1.06
N GLY A 185 1.45 19.46 -0.20
CA GLY A 185 0.32 20.31 -0.59
C GLY A 185 0.66 21.27 -1.74
N GLU A 186 1.85 21.86 -1.70
CA GLU A 186 2.36 22.75 -2.75
C GLU A 186 2.68 21.98 -4.04
N VAL A 187 3.32 20.81 -3.95
CA VAL A 187 3.68 19.97 -5.12
C VAL A 187 2.46 19.35 -5.80
N LEU A 188 1.51 18.84 -5.02
CA LEU A 188 0.37 18.06 -5.53
C LEU A 188 -0.84 18.95 -5.87
N GLY A 189 -0.88 20.19 -5.36
CA GLY A 189 -2.04 21.08 -5.45
C GLY A 189 -3.22 20.67 -4.56
N ILE A 190 -3.09 19.57 -3.81
CA ILE A 190 -4.05 19.05 -2.84
C ILE A 190 -3.31 18.59 -1.58
N PRO A 191 -3.93 18.65 -0.39
CA PRO A 191 -3.29 18.18 0.83
C PRO A 191 -2.94 16.68 0.76
N ALA A 192 -1.77 16.30 1.26
CA ALA A 192 -1.47 14.90 1.50
C ALA A 192 -2.36 14.37 2.65
N HIS A 193 -3.33 13.53 2.30
CA HIS A 193 -4.30 12.97 3.25
C HIS A 193 -3.76 11.79 4.04
N PHE A 194 -2.85 11.01 3.45
CA PHE A 194 -2.34 9.77 4.04
C PHE A 194 -0.83 9.84 4.33
N LEU A 195 -0.40 9.02 5.29
CA LEU A 195 1.00 8.88 5.69
C LEU A 195 1.39 7.39 5.69
N ALA A 196 2.54 7.03 5.13
CA ALA A 196 3.22 5.79 5.49
C ALA A 196 4.30 6.09 6.52
N TYR A 197 4.38 5.32 7.60
CA TYR A 197 5.41 5.50 8.62
C TYR A 197 6.75 4.95 8.12
N PRO A 198 7.84 5.76 8.10
CA PRO A 198 9.18 5.24 7.83
C PRO A 198 9.50 4.08 8.77
N TYR A 199 10.03 2.99 8.22
CA TYR A 199 10.32 1.73 8.93
C TYR A 199 9.11 1.06 9.61
N GLY A 200 7.91 1.63 9.48
CA GLY A 200 6.70 1.22 10.21
C GLY A 200 6.71 1.54 11.70
N HIS A 201 7.65 2.38 12.17
CA HIS A 201 7.78 2.72 13.58
C HIS A 201 6.70 3.71 14.02
N VAL A 202 5.83 3.28 14.95
CA VAL A 202 4.74 4.10 15.47
C VAL A 202 4.35 3.71 16.90
N ASP A 203 4.39 4.68 17.81
CA ASP A 203 3.87 4.60 19.18
C ASP A 203 2.64 5.52 19.34
N GLU A 204 2.09 5.63 20.55
CA GLU A 204 0.92 6.47 20.81
C GLU A 204 1.21 7.97 20.62
N ARG A 205 2.44 8.41 20.93
CA ARG A 205 2.88 9.80 20.77
C ARG A 205 2.94 10.19 19.30
N VAL A 206 3.57 9.36 18.48
CA VAL A 206 3.64 9.52 17.03
C VAL A 206 2.24 9.51 16.41
N GLU A 207 1.39 8.56 16.78
CA GLU A 207 0.01 8.50 16.28
C GLU A 207 -0.78 9.78 16.60
N LYS A 208 -0.63 10.32 17.82
CA LYS A 208 -1.25 11.60 18.21
C LYS A 208 -0.72 12.76 17.39
N ALA A 209 0.59 12.82 17.14
CA ALA A 209 1.20 13.86 16.32
C ALA A 209 0.72 13.80 14.86
N VAL A 210 0.57 12.60 14.29
CA VAL A 210 0.06 12.38 12.92
C VAL A 210 -1.37 12.89 12.79
N ARG A 211 -2.23 12.62 13.77
CA ARG A 211 -3.59 13.17 13.83
C ARG A 211 -3.57 14.69 13.93
N ALA A 212 -2.72 15.24 14.80
CA ALA A 212 -2.59 16.69 14.98
C ALA A 212 -2.09 17.42 13.71
N ALA A 213 -1.22 16.77 12.92
CA ALA A 213 -0.76 17.28 11.63
C ALA A 213 -1.84 17.26 10.52
N GLY A 214 -2.99 16.63 10.76
CA GLY A 214 -4.13 16.64 9.84
C GLY A 214 -4.14 15.53 8.79
N TYR A 215 -3.40 14.43 9.02
CA TYR A 215 -3.56 13.20 8.23
C TYR A 215 -4.87 12.49 8.62
N GLN A 216 -5.50 11.85 7.63
CA GLN A 216 -6.77 11.13 7.79
C GLN A 216 -6.56 9.64 8.12
N ALA A 217 -5.49 9.05 7.59
CA ALA A 217 -5.12 7.67 7.83
C ALA A 217 -3.60 7.50 7.71
N ALA A 218 -3.07 6.45 8.34
CA ALA A 218 -1.65 6.13 8.29
C ALA A 218 -1.36 4.62 8.23
N PHE A 219 -0.29 4.29 7.52
CA PHE A 219 0.07 2.94 7.10
C PHE A 219 1.34 2.47 7.78
N SER A 220 1.25 1.35 8.48
CA SER A 220 2.36 0.67 9.16
C SER A 220 2.98 -0.43 8.28
N THR A 221 4.00 -1.12 8.79
CA THR A 221 4.59 -2.32 8.17
C THR A 221 4.09 -3.61 8.82
N GLN A 222 3.12 -3.53 9.74
CA GLN A 222 2.56 -4.74 10.37
C GLN A 222 1.85 -5.60 9.31
N PRO A 223 2.25 -6.87 9.12
CA PRO A 223 1.59 -7.74 8.16
C PRO A 223 0.20 -8.14 8.65
N GLY A 224 -0.72 -8.30 7.72
CA GLY A 224 -2.06 -8.77 8.01
C GLY A 224 -3.09 -8.22 7.05
N PHE A 225 -4.31 -8.70 7.20
CA PHE A 225 -5.45 -8.05 6.56
C PHE A 225 -5.96 -6.88 7.40
N ASN A 226 -6.52 -5.90 6.70
CA ASN A 226 -7.32 -4.83 7.25
C ASN A 226 -8.79 -5.23 7.24
N ARG A 227 -9.50 -4.89 8.29
CA ARG A 227 -10.94 -5.09 8.48
C ARG A 227 -11.57 -3.74 8.82
N ALA A 228 -12.90 -3.65 8.81
CA ALA A 228 -13.60 -2.40 9.12
C ALA A 228 -13.29 -1.83 10.52
N ASP A 229 -12.81 -2.67 11.45
CA ASP A 229 -12.44 -2.31 12.82
C ASP A 229 -10.93 -2.00 12.99
N VAL A 230 -10.13 -1.99 11.91
CA VAL A 230 -8.71 -1.64 12.01
C VAL A 230 -8.55 -0.18 12.46
N ASN A 231 -7.54 0.11 13.29
CA ASN A 231 -7.19 1.50 13.58
C ASN A 231 -6.75 2.19 12.27
N PRO A 232 -7.43 3.26 11.81
CA PRO A 232 -7.11 3.93 10.55
C PRO A 232 -5.73 4.59 10.53
N PHE A 233 -5.09 4.76 11.70
CA PHE A 233 -3.73 5.27 11.82
C PHE A 233 -2.67 4.16 12.01
N ARG A 234 -3.08 2.90 11.88
CA ARG A 234 -2.21 1.71 11.92
C ARG A 234 -2.65 0.68 10.88
N ILE A 235 -2.96 1.15 9.67
CA ILE A 235 -3.34 0.28 8.57
C ILE A 235 -2.17 -0.69 8.29
N ARG A 236 -2.50 -1.97 8.16
CA ARG A 236 -1.54 -3.06 7.96
C ARG A 236 -1.15 -3.16 6.50
N ARG A 237 0.09 -3.56 6.23
CA ARG A 237 0.61 -3.76 4.88
C ARG A 237 1.41 -5.06 4.78
N LEU A 238 1.35 -5.68 3.61
CA LEU A 238 2.15 -6.83 3.26
C LEU A 238 3.36 -6.37 2.46
N ASP A 239 4.53 -6.65 3.00
CA ASP A 239 5.80 -6.33 2.37
C ASP A 239 6.03 -7.28 1.18
N VAL A 240 6.33 -6.72 0.02
CA VAL A 240 6.72 -7.48 -1.16
C VAL A 240 8.22 -7.40 -1.34
N TYR A 241 8.87 -8.54 -1.15
CA TYR A 241 10.32 -8.63 -1.22
C TYR A 241 10.78 -8.83 -2.66
N GLY A 242 11.98 -8.35 -2.99
CA GLY A 242 12.61 -8.57 -4.30
C GLY A 242 12.78 -10.05 -4.65
N THR A 243 12.86 -10.91 -3.63
CA THR A 243 12.95 -12.37 -3.79
C THR A 243 11.61 -13.07 -3.97
N ASP A 244 10.48 -12.37 -3.85
CA ASP A 244 9.18 -12.98 -4.04
C ASP A 244 8.98 -13.41 -5.50
N THR A 245 8.53 -14.65 -5.68
CA THR A 245 8.01 -15.11 -6.97
C THR A 245 6.57 -14.67 -7.14
N ALA A 246 6.07 -14.62 -8.37
CA ALA A 246 4.67 -14.31 -8.65
C ALA A 246 3.70 -15.25 -7.89
N ALA A 247 4.04 -16.54 -7.79
CA ALA A 247 3.28 -17.50 -7.00
C ALA A 247 3.36 -17.23 -5.49
N ALA A 248 4.50 -16.76 -4.98
CA ALA A 248 4.64 -16.35 -3.58
C ALA A 248 3.75 -15.13 -3.28
N LEU A 249 3.72 -14.12 -4.15
CA LEU A 249 2.85 -12.97 -3.98
C LEU A 249 1.36 -13.35 -3.93
N VAL A 250 0.91 -14.22 -4.85
CA VAL A 250 -0.47 -14.73 -4.83
C VAL A 250 -0.78 -15.47 -3.52
N ARG A 251 0.20 -16.14 -2.90
CA ARG A 251 0.02 -16.74 -1.56
C ARG A 251 -0.01 -15.68 -0.46
N LYS A 252 0.89 -14.69 -0.49
CA LYS A 252 0.92 -13.59 0.49
C LYS A 252 -0.43 -12.89 0.58
N ILE A 253 -1.00 -12.50 -0.55
CA ILE A 253 -2.28 -11.79 -0.58
C ILE A 253 -3.47 -12.67 -0.13
N LYS A 254 -3.42 -13.98 -0.38
CA LYS A 254 -4.44 -14.94 0.09
C LYS A 254 -4.37 -15.20 1.59
N LEU A 255 -3.17 -15.15 2.17
CA LEU A 255 -2.92 -15.48 3.57
C LEU A 255 -2.83 -14.27 4.50
N GLY A 256 -2.55 -13.08 3.95
CA GLY A 256 -2.33 -11.87 4.75
C GLY A 256 -1.02 -11.95 5.53
N SER A 257 0.04 -12.51 4.93
CA SER A 257 1.35 -12.70 5.59
C SER A 257 2.50 -12.36 4.65
N ASN A 258 3.59 -11.86 5.21
CA ASN A 258 4.86 -11.66 4.49
C ASN A 258 5.61 -12.98 4.25
N GLU A 259 5.16 -14.09 4.84
CA GLU A 259 5.72 -15.41 4.56
C GLU A 259 5.04 -16.00 3.32
N GLY A 260 5.69 -15.90 2.15
CA GLY A 260 5.21 -16.45 0.88
C GLY A 260 5.56 -17.94 0.66
N GLY A 261 6.23 -18.59 1.64
CA GLY A 261 6.64 -19.99 1.61
C GLY A 261 5.51 -20.98 1.99
N LEU A 262 5.73 -22.28 1.78
CA LEU A 262 4.73 -23.33 2.07
C LEU A 262 4.67 -23.74 3.56
N SER A 263 5.74 -23.51 4.32
CA SER A 263 5.85 -23.93 5.73
C SER A 263 4.77 -23.37 6.68
N PRO A 264 4.35 -22.09 6.59
CA PRO A 264 3.32 -21.54 7.46
C PRO A 264 1.92 -22.07 7.12
N ILE A 265 1.70 -22.40 5.84
CA ILE A 265 0.46 -23.02 5.36
C ILE A 265 0.32 -24.41 5.94
N LEU A 266 1.38 -25.22 5.84
CA LEU A 266 1.44 -26.55 6.45
C LEU A 266 1.22 -26.44 7.97
N ARG A 267 1.89 -25.49 8.65
CA ARG A 267 1.70 -25.26 10.08
C ARG A 267 0.27 -24.83 10.44
N TYR A 268 -0.35 -23.96 9.66
CA TYR A 268 -1.74 -23.52 9.87
C TYR A 268 -2.74 -24.68 9.71
N TYR A 269 -2.64 -25.45 8.62
CA TYR A 269 -3.52 -26.60 8.40
C TYR A 269 -3.26 -27.73 9.41
N TRP A 270 -2.00 -27.95 9.80
CA TRP A 270 -1.63 -28.89 10.85
C TRP A 270 -2.23 -28.50 12.21
N ASN A 271 -2.08 -27.24 12.63
CA ASN A 271 -2.67 -26.73 13.87
C ASN A 271 -4.20 -26.80 13.85
N ARG A 272 -4.83 -26.55 12.70
CA ARG A 272 -6.29 -26.67 12.54
C ARG A 272 -6.76 -28.12 12.56
N ALA A 273 -5.98 -29.05 12.02
CA ALA A 273 -6.26 -30.49 12.10
C ALA A 273 -6.14 -30.99 13.54
N LEU A 274 -5.08 -30.59 14.27
CA LEU A 274 -4.91 -30.88 15.69
C LEU A 274 -6.05 -30.32 16.55
N ALA A 275 -6.48 -29.08 16.31
CA ALA A 275 -7.61 -28.48 17.02
C ALA A 275 -8.95 -29.22 16.77
N LYS A 276 -9.14 -29.80 15.58
CA LYS A 276 -10.31 -30.65 15.27
C LYS A 276 -10.22 -32.02 15.93
N LEU A 277 -9.02 -32.57 16.11
CA LEU A 277 -8.81 -33.84 16.81
C LEU A 277 -8.98 -33.68 18.32
N GLY A 278 -8.50 -32.58 18.91
CA GLY A 278 -8.69 -32.27 20.33
C GLY A 278 -10.15 -32.02 20.74
N ARG A 279 -11.02 -31.60 19.80
CA ARG A 279 -12.47 -31.46 20.03
C ARG A 279 -13.27 -32.76 19.88
N LYS A 280 -12.67 -33.84 19.36
CA LYS A 280 -13.32 -35.16 19.27
C LYS A 280 -12.94 -36.11 20.42
N ALA A 281 -12.03 -35.68 21.29
CA ALA A 281 -11.53 -36.46 22.42
C ALA A 281 -12.01 -35.90 23.79
N ALA A 282 -13.03 -35.03 23.78
CA ALA A 282 -13.69 -34.47 24.96
C ALA A 282 -15.19 -34.77 24.91
#